data_AF-A0A5C5XCE5-F1
#
_entry.id   AF-A0A5C5XCE5-F1
#
_cell.length_a   1.000
_cell.length_b   1.000
_cell.length_c   1.000
_cell.angle_alpha   90.00
_cell.angle_beta   90.00
_cell.angle_gamma   90.00
#
_symmetry.space_group_name_H-M   'P 1'
#
loop_
_entity.id
_entity.type
_entity.pdbx_description
1 polymer ?
#
loop_
_entity_poly.entity_id
_entity_poly.type
_entity_poly.pdbx_seq_one_letter_code
_entity_poly.pdbx_strand_id
1 'polypeptide(L)'
;MGDHIISVESEKPAAILRTPTTKDAPQIWRLVEESGVLDPNSSYLYLLLCRDFADTCLVACHGKNVVGFVTAYRMPHDPSTLFVWQIGVAPEAQRQGIAMKLLQELIERCGSTSIKAIEATVAPSNIASQRLFESLAQSHGVQLIEKPEDGFDASDFPPGDHEAEPRIRVEFSNAAEV
;
A
#
# COMPACT_ATOMS: atom_id res chain seq x y z
N MET A 1 -32.54 -12.72 -38.54
CA MET A 1 -32.57 -11.84 -37.35
C MET A 1 -32.29 -12.74 -36.16
N GLY A 2 -31.02 -12.84 -35.78
CA GLY A 2 -30.57 -13.65 -34.65
C GLY A 2 -30.14 -12.70 -33.53
N ASP A 3 -30.63 -12.97 -32.33
CA ASP A 3 -30.53 -12.12 -31.16
C ASP A 3 -29.08 -11.83 -30.79
N HIS A 4 -28.75 -10.53 -30.71
CA HIS A 4 -27.55 -10.06 -30.04
C HIS A 4 -27.78 -10.20 -28.53
N ILE A 5 -27.27 -11.29 -27.94
CA ILE A 5 -27.09 -11.39 -26.49
C ILE A 5 -26.02 -10.36 -26.12
N ILE A 6 -26.46 -9.20 -25.64
CA ILE A 6 -25.61 -8.25 -24.94
C ILE A 6 -25.20 -8.96 -23.65
N SER A 7 -23.98 -9.50 -23.61
CA SER A 7 -23.36 -9.92 -22.34
C SER A 7 -23.21 -8.65 -21.50
N VAL A 8 -24.10 -8.48 -20.54
CA VAL A 8 -23.94 -7.49 -19.48
C VAL A 8 -22.76 -7.99 -18.66
N GLU A 9 -21.57 -7.41 -18.87
CA GLU A 9 -20.47 -7.58 -17.93
C GLU A 9 -20.98 -7.12 -16.56
N SER A 10 -21.20 -8.08 -15.66
CA SER A 10 -21.57 -7.75 -14.28
C SER A 10 -20.40 -7.00 -13.66
N GLU A 11 -20.60 -5.72 -13.31
CA GLU A 11 -19.62 -4.98 -12.52
C GLU A 11 -19.24 -5.81 -11.30
N LYS A 12 -17.94 -6.09 -11.15
CA LYS A 12 -17.44 -6.72 -9.92
C LYS A 12 -17.79 -5.77 -8.75
N PRO A 13 -18.41 -6.28 -7.66
CA PRO A 13 -18.74 -5.44 -6.52
C PRO A 13 -17.46 -4.81 -5.96
N ALA A 14 -17.54 -3.56 -5.53
CA ALA A 14 -16.40 -2.83 -4.97
C ALA A 14 -15.82 -3.57 -3.75
N ALA A 15 -14.49 -3.62 -3.66
CA ALA A 15 -13.80 -4.18 -2.51
C ALA A 15 -14.13 -3.41 -1.22
N ILE A 16 -14.37 -4.14 -0.14
CA ILE A 16 -14.61 -3.58 1.20
C ILE A 16 -13.25 -3.42 1.90
N LEU A 17 -12.97 -2.21 2.37
CA LEU A 17 -11.76 -1.92 3.13
C LEU A 17 -12.01 -2.04 4.63
N ARG A 18 -11.13 -2.73 5.35
CA ARG A 18 -11.22 -2.88 6.81
C ARG A 18 -9.86 -3.09 7.46
N THR A 19 -9.83 -2.88 8.77
CA THR A 19 -8.71 -3.26 9.62
C THR A 19 -8.49 -4.77 9.53
N PRO A 20 -7.25 -5.24 9.37
CA PRO A 20 -6.96 -6.67 9.36
C PRO A 20 -7.16 -7.28 10.74
N THR A 21 -7.31 -8.60 10.75
CA THR A 21 -7.24 -9.44 11.94
C THR A 21 -6.20 -10.52 11.70
N THR A 22 -5.75 -11.22 12.75
CA THR A 22 -4.79 -12.32 12.60
C THR A 22 -5.28 -13.45 11.67
N LYS A 23 -6.59 -13.56 11.42
CA LYS A 23 -7.17 -14.51 10.45
C LYS A 23 -6.87 -14.14 8.99
N ASP A 24 -6.49 -12.90 8.72
CA ASP A 24 -6.16 -12.41 7.38
C ASP A 24 -4.69 -12.65 7.01
N ALA A 25 -3.81 -12.81 8.01
CA ALA A 25 -2.37 -12.97 7.81
C ALA A 25 -1.99 -14.08 6.81
N PRO A 26 -2.61 -15.28 6.78
CA PRO A 26 -2.30 -16.29 5.78
C PRO A 26 -2.62 -15.85 4.35
N GLN A 27 -3.69 -15.07 4.14
CA GLN A 27 -4.05 -14.55 2.82
C GLN A 27 -3.11 -13.41 2.41
N ILE A 28 -2.72 -12.54 3.32
CA ILE A 28 -1.73 -11.48 3.06
C ILE A 28 -0.37 -12.10 2.68
N TRP A 29 0.12 -13.05 3.47
CA TRP A 29 1.36 -13.77 3.20
C TRP A 29 1.34 -14.41 1.80
N ARG A 30 0.23 -15.07 1.44
CA ARG A 30 0.05 -15.68 0.12
C ARG A 30 0.06 -14.64 -1.02
N LEU A 31 -0.60 -13.49 -0.83
CA LEU A 31 -0.58 -12.42 -1.83
C LEU A 31 0.83 -11.86 -2.07
N VAL A 32 1.66 -11.78 -1.03
CA VAL A 32 3.06 -11.36 -1.17
C VAL A 32 3.86 -12.38 -1.96
N GLU A 33 3.78 -13.66 -1.59
CA GLU A 33 4.43 -14.77 -2.31
C GLU A 33 4.03 -14.82 -3.80
N GLU A 34 2.74 -14.63 -4.09
CA GLU A 34 2.20 -14.67 -5.45
C GLU A 34 2.46 -13.37 -6.25
N SER A 35 2.90 -12.29 -5.60
CA SER A 35 3.12 -11.00 -6.28
C SER A 35 4.33 -11.01 -7.22
N GLY A 36 5.37 -11.78 -6.88
CA GLY A 36 6.66 -11.80 -7.57
C GLY A 36 7.45 -10.48 -7.54
N VAL A 37 6.95 -9.45 -6.85
CA VAL A 37 7.56 -8.10 -6.78
C VAL A 37 7.70 -7.57 -5.35
N LEU A 38 7.03 -8.19 -4.38
CA LEU A 38 7.14 -7.86 -2.98
C LEU A 38 7.97 -8.91 -2.26
N ASP A 39 8.80 -8.47 -1.33
CA ASP A 39 9.64 -9.38 -0.57
C ASP A 39 8.84 -10.17 0.46
N PRO A 40 8.89 -11.51 0.41
CA PRO A 40 8.20 -12.33 1.38
C PRO A 40 8.90 -12.26 2.74
N ASN A 41 8.15 -11.80 3.73
CA ASN A 41 8.51 -11.99 5.12
C ASN A 41 8.00 -13.32 5.67
N SER A 42 8.42 -13.68 6.89
CA SER A 42 7.83 -14.81 7.59
C SER A 42 6.32 -14.63 7.78
N SER A 43 5.54 -15.72 7.69
CA SER A 43 4.10 -15.70 8.00
C SER A 43 3.80 -15.14 9.40
N TYR A 44 4.75 -15.29 10.34
CA TYR A 44 4.68 -14.74 11.69
C TYR A 44 4.68 -13.21 11.70
N LEU A 45 5.45 -12.55 10.83
CA LEU A 45 5.45 -11.10 10.77
C LEU A 45 4.06 -10.56 10.39
N TYR A 46 3.39 -11.17 9.42
CA TYR A 46 2.04 -10.73 9.04
C TYR A 46 1.03 -10.91 10.17
N LEU A 47 1.21 -11.91 11.06
CA LEU A 47 0.41 -12.02 12.28
C LEU A 47 0.66 -10.83 13.22
N LEU A 48 1.92 -10.39 13.39
CA LEU A 48 2.25 -9.21 14.19
C LEU A 48 1.66 -7.95 13.57
N LEU A 49 1.77 -7.76 12.26
CA LEU A 49 1.18 -6.61 11.56
C LEU A 49 -0.34 -6.56 11.74
N CYS A 50 -1.01 -7.71 11.67
CA CYS A 50 -2.46 -7.81 11.87
C CYS A 50 -2.91 -7.67 13.34
N ARG A 51 -2.01 -7.80 14.33
CA ARG A 51 -2.35 -7.75 15.76
C ARG A 51 -1.89 -6.45 16.41
N ASP A 52 -0.63 -6.10 16.20
CA ASP A 52 0.08 -5.05 16.92
C ASP A 52 0.13 -3.74 16.13
N PHE A 53 0.02 -3.81 14.79
CA PHE A 53 0.04 -2.66 13.88
C PHE A 53 -1.27 -2.52 13.09
N ALA A 54 -2.35 -3.13 13.57
CA ALA A 54 -3.63 -3.16 12.87
C ALA A 54 -4.19 -1.76 12.59
N ASP A 55 -3.93 -0.79 13.47
CA ASP A 55 -4.41 0.60 13.36
C ASP A 55 -3.81 1.35 12.16
N THR A 56 -2.68 0.89 11.64
CA THR A 56 -1.99 1.44 10.46
C THR A 56 -1.93 0.43 9.31
N CYS A 57 -2.76 -0.61 9.33
CA CYS A 57 -2.84 -1.60 8.27
C CYS A 57 -4.28 -1.75 7.77
N LEU A 58 -4.45 -2.11 6.50
CA LEU A 58 -5.76 -2.37 5.90
C LEU A 58 -5.72 -3.57 4.97
N VAL A 59 -6.87 -4.23 4.86
CA VAL A 59 -7.15 -5.22 3.82
C VAL A 59 -8.33 -4.79 2.97
N ALA A 60 -8.25 -5.07 1.67
CA ALA A 60 -9.34 -4.98 0.72
C ALA A 60 -9.93 -6.37 0.50
N CYS A 61 -11.25 -6.51 0.64
CA CYS A 61 -11.94 -7.80 0.56
C CYS A 61 -13.01 -7.85 -0.51
N HIS A 62 -13.04 -8.93 -1.28
CA HIS A 62 -14.22 -9.38 -2.04
C HIS A 62 -14.86 -10.54 -1.28
N GLY A 63 -15.95 -10.26 -0.56
CA GLY A 63 -16.54 -11.24 0.37
C GLY A 63 -15.56 -11.59 1.49
N LYS A 64 -15.16 -12.86 1.59
CA LYS A 64 -14.20 -13.36 2.60
C LYS A 64 -12.74 -13.36 2.11
N ASN A 65 -12.52 -13.08 0.83
CA ASN A 65 -11.20 -13.16 0.21
C ASN A 65 -10.51 -11.81 0.32
N VAL A 66 -9.30 -11.80 0.87
CA VAL A 66 -8.41 -10.64 0.82
C VAL A 66 -7.85 -10.56 -0.60
N VAL A 67 -8.10 -9.45 -1.28
CA VAL A 67 -7.67 -9.19 -2.66
C VAL A 67 -6.67 -8.04 -2.75
N GLY A 68 -6.39 -7.38 -1.63
CA GLY A 68 -5.32 -6.40 -1.52
C GLY A 68 -5.08 -6.04 -0.06
N PHE A 69 -3.94 -5.43 0.22
CA PHE A 69 -3.56 -5.02 1.56
C PHE A 69 -2.59 -3.85 1.51
N VAL A 70 -2.52 -3.11 2.62
CA VAL A 70 -1.42 -2.19 2.92
C VAL A 70 -0.96 -2.42 4.35
N THR A 71 0.35 -2.54 4.54
CA THR A 71 0.99 -2.56 5.85
C THR A 71 1.77 -1.27 6.02
N ALA A 72 1.55 -0.59 7.14
CA ALA A 72 2.26 0.63 7.47
C ALA A 72 2.43 0.74 8.98
N TYR A 73 3.30 1.67 9.40
CA TYR A 73 3.49 2.05 10.78
C TYR A 73 3.82 3.53 10.88
N ARG A 74 3.58 4.12 12.05
CA ARG A 74 4.06 5.48 12.36
C ARG A 74 5.54 5.43 12.65
N MET A 75 6.31 6.33 12.05
CA MET A 75 7.74 6.42 12.34
C MET A 75 7.95 6.71 13.83
N PRO A 76 8.75 5.90 14.57
CA PRO A 76 8.91 6.09 16.01
C PRO A 76 9.48 7.46 16.41
N HIS A 77 10.34 8.04 15.57
CA HIS A 77 10.96 9.36 15.81
C HIS A 77 10.14 10.54 15.27
N ASP A 78 9.20 10.29 14.35
CA ASP A 78 8.25 11.27 13.83
C ASP A 78 6.87 10.62 13.62
N PRO A 79 6.04 10.52 14.68
CA PRO A 79 4.73 9.88 14.58
C PRO A 79 3.72 10.60 13.67
N SER A 80 4.07 11.78 13.13
CA SER A 80 3.29 12.46 12.10
C SER A 80 3.56 11.94 10.69
N THR A 81 4.53 11.04 10.52
CA THR A 81 4.85 10.37 9.26
C THR A 81 4.44 8.90 9.31
N LEU A 82 3.68 8.45 8.31
CA LEU A 82 3.41 7.03 8.06
C LEU A 82 4.44 6.46 7.09
N PHE A 83 5.06 5.35 7.47
CA PHE A 83 5.86 4.56 6.55
C PHE A 83 5.04 3.38 6.05
N VAL A 84 4.80 3.33 4.73
CA VAL A 84 4.17 2.22 4.03
C VAL A 84 5.24 1.19 3.72
N TRP A 85 5.13 0.03 4.36
CA TRP A 85 6.08 -1.06 4.15
C TRP A 85 5.71 -1.86 2.91
N GLN A 86 4.51 -2.44 2.85
CA GLN A 86 4.08 -3.22 1.69
C GLN A 86 2.66 -2.84 1.29
N ILE A 87 2.45 -2.70 -0.02
CA ILE A 87 1.13 -2.57 -0.61
C ILE A 87 1.01 -3.52 -1.79
N GLY A 88 0.00 -4.39 -1.73
CA GLY A 88 -0.19 -5.45 -2.72
C GLY A 88 -1.65 -5.59 -3.12
N VAL A 89 -1.87 -5.95 -4.39
CA VAL A 89 -3.20 -6.24 -4.93
C VAL A 89 -3.11 -7.51 -5.78
N ALA A 90 -4.01 -8.46 -5.52
CA ALA A 90 -4.12 -9.71 -6.25
C ALA A 90 -4.24 -9.46 -7.76
N PRO A 91 -3.59 -10.24 -8.64
CA PRO A 91 -3.61 -10.03 -10.09
C PRO A 91 -5.02 -9.85 -10.69
N GLU A 92 -6.00 -10.64 -10.22
CA GLU A 92 -7.40 -10.59 -10.65
C GLU A 92 -8.18 -9.36 -10.16
N ALA A 93 -7.60 -8.61 -9.23
CA ALA A 93 -8.13 -7.40 -8.62
C ALA A 93 -7.36 -6.13 -9.02
N GLN A 94 -6.27 -6.25 -9.79
CA GLN A 94 -5.51 -5.11 -10.29
C GLN A 94 -6.33 -4.24 -11.26
N ARG A 95 -5.86 -3.00 -11.47
CA ARG A 95 -6.48 -1.98 -12.35
C ARG A 95 -7.90 -1.55 -11.96
N GLN A 96 -8.31 -1.82 -10.72
CA GLN A 96 -9.59 -1.39 -10.13
C GLN A 96 -9.42 -0.25 -9.10
N GLY A 97 -8.23 0.36 -9.04
CA GLY A 97 -7.91 1.45 -8.10
C GLY A 97 -7.76 1.02 -6.63
N ILE A 98 -7.72 -0.28 -6.32
CA ILE A 98 -7.68 -0.80 -4.93
C ILE A 98 -6.48 -0.25 -4.15
N ALA A 99 -5.28 -0.22 -4.74
CA ALA A 99 -4.09 0.29 -4.06
C ALA A 99 -4.23 1.77 -3.67
N MET A 100 -4.75 2.61 -4.57
CA MET A 100 -5.02 4.02 -4.26
C MET A 100 -6.06 4.16 -3.15
N LYS A 101 -7.15 3.39 -3.22
CA LYS A 101 -8.19 3.40 -2.17
C LYS A 101 -7.64 2.97 -0.81
N LEU A 102 -6.74 1.98 -0.77
CA LEU A 102 -6.05 1.55 0.45
C LEU A 102 -5.21 2.69 1.05
N LEU A 103 -4.43 3.42 0.23
CA LEU A 103 -3.63 4.55 0.73
C LEU A 103 -4.50 5.71 1.22
N GLN A 104 -5.55 6.07 0.47
CA GLN A 104 -6.47 7.14 0.86
C GLN A 104 -7.19 6.82 2.17
N GLU A 105 -7.72 5.60 2.30
CA GLU A 105 -8.38 5.15 3.54
C GLU A 105 -7.39 5.10 4.72
N LEU A 106 -6.15 4.66 4.49
CA LEU A 106 -5.09 4.66 5.51
C LEU A 106 -4.83 6.09 6.02
N ILE A 107 -4.68 7.05 5.10
CA ILE A 107 -4.47 8.46 5.41
C ILE A 107 -5.69 9.04 6.14
N GLU A 108 -6.92 8.72 5.72
CA GLU A 108 -8.12 9.23 6.37
C GLU A 108 -8.26 8.71 7.81
N ARG A 109 -8.08 7.40 8.03
CA ARG A 109 -8.14 6.80 9.37
C ARG A 109 -7.07 7.36 10.30
N CYS A 110 -5.84 7.48 9.79
CA CYS A 110 -4.73 8.01 10.58
C CYS A 110 -4.77 9.55 10.68
N GLY A 111 -5.37 10.24 9.72
CA GLY A 111 -5.37 11.69 9.57
C GLY A 111 -6.11 12.42 10.69
N SER A 112 -7.08 11.76 11.33
CA SER A 112 -7.70 12.20 12.59
C SER A 112 -6.69 12.53 13.71
N THR A 113 -5.44 12.08 13.57
CA THR A 113 -4.34 12.30 14.52
C THR A 113 -3.13 13.03 13.92
N SER A 114 -3.35 13.88 12.90
CA SER A 114 -2.34 14.80 12.34
C SER A 114 -1.20 14.13 11.56
N ILE A 115 -1.50 13.23 10.62
CA ILE A 115 -0.50 12.78 9.64
C ILE A 115 -0.13 13.92 8.70
N LYS A 116 1.16 14.21 8.60
CA LYS A 116 1.74 15.25 7.73
C LYS A 116 2.41 14.67 6.50
N ALA A 117 2.81 13.40 6.54
CA ALA A 117 3.43 12.78 5.39
C ALA A 117 3.25 11.27 5.37
N ILE A 118 3.42 10.72 4.17
CA ILE A 118 3.53 9.29 3.93
C ILE A 118 4.80 9.02 3.13
N GLU A 119 5.48 7.94 3.47
CA GLU A 119 6.76 7.56 2.89
C GLU A 119 6.80 6.08 2.57
N ALA A 120 7.69 5.71 1.66
CA ALA A 120 8.03 4.33 1.33
C ALA A 120 9.45 4.29 0.76
N THR A 121 10.05 3.11 0.71
CA THR A 121 11.20 2.83 -0.17
C THR A 121 10.68 2.13 -1.42
N VAL A 122 11.08 2.63 -2.59
CA VAL A 122 10.56 2.11 -3.86
C VAL A 122 11.70 1.94 -4.85
N ALA A 123 12.04 0.69 -5.11
CA ALA A 123 13.02 0.30 -6.09
C ALA A 123 12.72 0.92 -7.49
N PRO A 124 13.72 1.37 -8.26
CA PRO A 124 13.52 1.96 -9.59
C PRO A 124 12.71 1.09 -10.56
N SER A 125 12.81 -0.24 -10.44
CA SER A 125 12.06 -1.21 -11.24
C SER A 125 10.58 -1.33 -10.86
N ASN A 126 10.18 -0.89 -9.66
CA ASN A 126 8.80 -0.96 -9.16
C ASN A 126 7.95 0.21 -9.67
N ILE A 127 7.79 0.27 -10.99
CA ILE A 127 7.05 1.33 -11.72
C ILE A 127 5.60 1.45 -11.24
N ALA A 128 4.99 0.35 -10.80
CA ALA A 128 3.62 0.36 -10.28
C ALA A 128 3.51 1.17 -8.98
N SER A 129 4.46 0.99 -8.06
CA SER A 129 4.49 1.74 -6.80
C SER A 129 4.88 3.20 -7.02
N GLN A 130 5.84 3.49 -7.89
CA GLN A 130 6.19 4.88 -8.24
C GLN A 130 4.96 5.65 -8.73
N ARG A 131 4.24 5.10 -9.72
CA ARG A 131 3.01 5.72 -10.25
C ARG A 131 1.92 5.88 -9.20
N LEU A 132 1.83 4.92 -8.28
CA LEU A 132 0.86 4.98 -7.19
C LEU A 132 1.13 6.19 -6.27
N PHE A 133 2.38 6.39 -5.86
CA PHE A 133 2.78 7.51 -5.01
C PHE A 133 2.77 8.87 -5.75
N GLU A 134 3.14 8.89 -7.03
CA GLU A 134 2.97 10.07 -7.89
C GLU A 134 1.48 10.48 -7.98
N SER A 135 0.60 9.51 -8.22
CA SER A 135 -0.85 9.75 -8.28
C SER A 135 -1.40 10.23 -6.94
N LEU A 136 -0.87 9.70 -5.83
CA LEU A 136 -1.26 10.13 -4.49
C LEU A 136 -0.89 11.60 -4.28
N ALA A 137 0.37 11.97 -4.56
CA ALA A 137 0.83 13.35 -4.49
C ALA A 137 -0.05 14.28 -5.33
N GLN A 138 -0.34 13.88 -6.57
CA GLN A 138 -1.22 14.62 -7.48
C GLN A 138 -2.63 14.82 -6.91
N SER A 139 -3.23 13.78 -6.29
CA SER A 139 -4.57 13.89 -5.69
C SER A 139 -4.64 14.85 -4.50
N HIS A 140 -3.50 15.10 -3.84
CA HIS A 140 -3.37 16.07 -2.75
C HIS A 140 -2.80 17.43 -3.22
N GLY A 141 -2.57 17.61 -4.53
CA GLY A 141 -2.05 18.87 -5.08
C GLY A 141 -0.60 19.17 -4.71
N VAL A 142 0.18 18.14 -4.38
CA VAL A 142 1.60 18.25 -3.97
C VAL A 142 2.49 17.46 -4.92
N GLN A 143 3.81 17.67 -4.82
CA GLN A 143 4.79 16.91 -5.60
C GLN A 143 5.28 15.68 -4.82
N LEU A 144 5.62 14.61 -5.53
CA LEU A 144 6.37 13.50 -4.96
C LEU A 144 7.80 13.97 -4.71
N ILE A 145 8.29 13.78 -3.49
CA ILE A 145 9.65 14.15 -3.09
C ILE A 145 10.49 12.87 -3.08
N GLU A 146 11.55 12.84 -3.88
CA GLU A 146 12.57 11.79 -3.80
C GLU A 146 13.65 12.19 -2.79
N LYS A 147 14.02 11.25 -1.91
CA LYS A 147 15.08 11.37 -0.92
C LYS A 147 15.96 10.12 -0.96
N PRO A 148 16.68 9.87 -2.06
CA PRO A 148 17.49 8.65 -2.21
C PRO A 148 18.49 8.46 -1.07
N GLU A 149 19.02 9.55 -0.49
CA GLU A 149 19.95 9.54 0.64
C GLU A 149 19.36 9.02 1.96
N ASP A 150 18.03 9.02 2.09
CA ASP A 150 17.30 8.50 3.25
C ASP A 150 16.77 7.06 3.01
N GLY A 151 17.11 6.46 1.86
CA GLY A 151 16.73 5.10 1.46
C GLY A 151 17.81 4.05 1.78
N PHE A 152 17.87 3.01 0.95
CA PHE A 152 18.89 1.95 1.04
C PHE A 152 19.64 1.81 -0.28
N ASP A 153 20.97 1.81 -0.22
CA ASP A 153 21.82 1.51 -1.37
C ASP A 153 21.86 -0.01 -1.61
N ALA A 154 22.12 -0.43 -2.85
CA ALA A 154 22.25 -1.85 -3.19
C ALA A 154 23.34 -2.56 -2.35
N SER A 155 24.33 -1.82 -1.85
CA SER A 155 25.41 -2.34 -0.99
C SER A 155 25.00 -2.57 0.47
N ASP A 156 23.85 -2.05 0.90
CA ASP A 156 23.33 -2.28 2.26
C ASP A 156 22.70 -3.67 2.41
N PHE A 157 22.30 -4.26 1.27
CA PHE A 157 21.70 -5.59 1.20
C PHE A 157 22.76 -6.70 1.11
N PRO A 158 22.38 -7.96 1.41
CA PRO A 158 23.22 -9.11 1.08
C PRO A 158 23.62 -9.10 -0.40
N PRO A 159 24.86 -9.52 -0.75
CA PRO A 159 25.35 -9.41 -2.12
C PRO A 159 24.43 -10.09 -3.15
N GLY A 160 23.90 -9.30 -4.09
CA GLY A 160 23.05 -9.78 -5.19
C GLY A 160 21.58 -9.98 -4.84
N ASP A 161 21.14 -9.54 -3.67
CA ASP A 161 19.77 -9.72 -3.17
C ASP A 161 18.79 -8.67 -3.73
N HIS A 162 19.13 -7.37 -3.60
CA HIS A 162 18.26 -6.26 -4.00
C HIS A 162 18.99 -5.18 -4.83
N GLU A 163 18.22 -4.45 -5.63
CA GLU A 163 18.64 -3.14 -6.15
C GLU A 163 18.50 -2.06 -5.06
N ALA A 164 18.96 -0.84 -5.33
CA ALA A 164 18.77 0.26 -4.39
C ALA A 164 17.27 0.57 -4.23
N GLU A 165 16.86 0.89 -3.00
CA GLU A 165 15.49 1.31 -2.69
C GLU A 165 15.49 2.76 -2.18
N PRO A 166 15.45 3.76 -3.07
CA PRO A 166 15.40 5.16 -2.66
C PRO A 166 14.11 5.43 -1.90
N ARG A 167 14.19 6.32 -0.90
CA ARG A 167 13.02 6.76 -0.15
C ARG A 167 12.25 7.81 -0.95
N ILE A 168 10.93 7.69 -0.95
CA ILE A 168 10.01 8.67 -1.50
C ILE A 168 9.08 9.19 -0.41
N ARG A 169 8.66 10.45 -0.54
CA ARG A 169 7.82 11.14 0.44
C ARG A 169 6.72 11.93 -0.26
N VAL A 170 5.49 11.79 0.22
CA VAL A 170 4.39 12.70 -0.08
C VAL A 170 4.08 13.47 1.18
N GLU A 171 4.30 14.77 1.16
CA GLU A 171 4.05 15.67 2.28
C GLU A 171 2.74 16.41 2.06
N PHE A 172 1.80 16.27 2.99
CA PHE A 172 0.49 16.90 2.92
C PHE A 172 0.59 18.32 3.47
N SER A 173 0.06 19.28 2.72
CA SER A 173 -0.16 20.62 3.24
C SER A 173 -1.12 20.54 4.41
N ASN A 174 -0.73 21.03 5.59
CA ASN A 174 -1.71 21.39 6.60
C ASN A 174 -2.66 22.39 5.92
N ALA A 175 -3.93 22.04 5.75
CA ALA A 175 -4.95 23.06 5.59
C ALA A 175 -4.89 23.87 6.89
N ALA A 176 -4.19 25.01 6.84
CA ALA A 176 -4.30 26.01 7.87
C ALA A 176 -5.77 26.37 7.97
N GLU A 177 -6.28 26.34 9.20
CA GLU A 177 -7.56 26.93 9.60
C GLU A 177 -7.81 28.23 8.84
N VAL A 178 -8.83 28.24 7.97
CA VAL A 178 -9.58 29.44 7.56
C VAL A 178 -11.05 29.06 7.42
#